data_AF-A0A3N5ED33-F1
#
_entry.id   AF-A0A3N5ED33-F1
#
_cell.length_a   1.000
_cell.length_b   1.000
_cell.length_c   1.000
_cell.angle_alpha   90.00
_cell.angle_beta   90.00
_cell.angle_gamma   90.00
#
_symmetry.space_group_name_H-M   'P 1'
#
loop_
_entity.id
_entity.type
_entity.pdbx_description
1 polymer ?
#
loop_
_entity_poly.entity_id
_entity_poly.type
_entity_poly.pdbx_seq_one_letter_code
_entity_poly.pdbx_strand_id
1 'polypeptide(L)'
;MSPVLPTADVDEAITHLRELIRIPSVNPPGDPLTAAGHDSTGGETAAARYCAEVLGAAGVEAEVLEATPGRGSCFARLRADAAVTNPEPPLVLLSHIDVVPVEADAWSRDPFGGELVDGVVWGRG
;
A
#
# COMPACT_ATOMS: atom_id res chain seq x y z
N MET A 1 34.11 -8.14 -5.40
CA MET A 1 32.90 -8.83 -5.89
C MET A 1 31.81 -7.78 -5.95
N SER A 2 31.19 -7.53 -7.11
CA SER A 2 30.02 -6.64 -7.16
C SER A 2 28.91 -7.25 -6.30
N PRO A 3 28.23 -6.48 -5.45
CA PRO A 3 27.09 -7.01 -4.71
C PRO A 3 26.06 -7.48 -5.74
N VAL A 4 25.68 -8.76 -5.65
CA VAL A 4 24.48 -9.25 -6.32
C VAL A 4 23.33 -8.54 -5.61
N LEU A 5 22.70 -7.58 -6.29
CA LEU A 5 21.48 -6.98 -5.78
C LEU A 5 20.47 -8.13 -5.59
N PRO A 6 19.82 -8.25 -4.44
CA PRO A 6 18.78 -9.26 -4.26
C PRO A 6 17.75 -9.07 -5.38
N THR A 7 17.46 -10.16 -6.10
CA THR A 7 16.33 -10.18 -7.02
C THR A 7 15.07 -9.95 -6.20
N ALA A 8 14.23 -9.00 -6.63
CA ALA A 8 12.95 -8.77 -5.98
C ALA A 8 12.16 -10.08 -5.92
N ASP A 9 11.61 -10.39 -4.75
CA ASP A 9 10.70 -11.52 -4.58
C ASP A 9 9.34 -11.13 -5.21
N VAL A 10 9.08 -11.69 -6.40
CA VAL A 10 7.87 -11.38 -7.17
C VAL A 10 6.63 -11.95 -6.46
N ASP A 11 6.75 -13.07 -5.76
CA ASP A 11 5.62 -13.69 -5.07
C ASP A 11 5.23 -12.89 -3.82
N GLU A 12 6.23 -12.34 -3.12
CA GLU A 12 6.02 -11.37 -2.03
C GLU A 12 5.34 -10.10 -2.55
N ALA A 13 5.80 -9.54 -3.67
CA ALA A 13 5.21 -8.35 -4.27
C ALA A 13 3.75 -8.59 -4.71
N ILE A 14 3.45 -9.73 -5.34
CA ILE A 14 2.08 -10.12 -5.70
C ILE A 14 1.21 -10.27 -4.45
N THR A 15 1.76 -10.83 -3.36
CA THR A 15 1.04 -10.97 -2.09
C THR A 15 0.66 -9.60 -1.53
N HIS A 16 1.62 -8.69 -1.37
CA HIS A 16 1.35 -7.36 -0.82
C HIS A 16 0.42 -6.51 -1.70
N LEU A 17 0.54 -6.61 -3.03
CA LEU A 17 -0.39 -5.95 -3.96
C LEU A 17 -1.82 -6.41 -3.71
N ARG A 18 -2.03 -7.73 -3.59
CA ARG A 18 -3.36 -8.30 -3.39
C ARG A 18 -3.95 -7.95 -2.03
N GLU A 19 -3.14 -7.94 -0.97
CA GLU A 19 -3.62 -7.51 0.36
C GLU A 19 -3.98 -6.02 0.39
N LEU A 20 -3.19 -5.16 -0.26
CA LEU A 20 -3.50 -3.73 -0.35
C LEU A 20 -4.79 -3.49 -1.15
N ILE A 21 -5.00 -4.19 -2.27
CA ILE A 21 -6.25 -4.12 -3.04
C ILE A 21 -7.48 -4.50 -2.19
N ARG A 22 -7.32 -5.42 -1.22
CA ARG A 22 -8.42 -5.83 -0.33
C ARG A 22 -8.77 -4.80 0.74
N ILE A 23 -8.02 -3.72 0.85
CA ILE A 23 -8.31 -2.61 1.74
C ILE A 23 -8.97 -1.51 0.89
N PRO A 24 -10.29 -1.24 1.03
CA PRO A 24 -10.99 -0.26 0.21
C PRO A 24 -10.62 1.19 0.59
N SER A 25 -9.43 1.67 0.19
CA SER A 25 -8.93 3.02 0.43
C SER A 25 -9.55 4.07 -0.51
N VAL A 26 -10.87 4.00 -0.72
CA VAL A 26 -11.58 4.87 -1.67
C VAL A 26 -11.65 6.31 -1.17
N ASN A 27 -11.40 7.26 -2.07
CA ASN A 27 -11.49 8.69 -1.82
C ASN A 27 -12.52 9.36 -2.78
N PRO A 28 -13.58 10.02 -2.28
CA PRO A 28 -13.89 10.24 -0.86
C PRO A 28 -14.36 8.97 -0.13
N PRO A 29 -14.03 8.80 1.17
CA PRO A 29 -14.41 7.61 1.93
C PRO A 29 -15.86 7.67 2.43
N GLY A 30 -16.43 6.50 2.72
CA GLY A 30 -17.68 6.37 3.49
C GLY A 30 -18.97 6.32 2.66
N ASP A 31 -18.90 6.29 1.33
CA ASP A 31 -20.05 6.00 0.48
C ASP A 31 -19.96 4.56 -0.10
N PRO A 32 -20.75 3.60 0.43
CA PRO A 32 -20.74 2.22 -0.04
C PRO A 32 -21.12 2.05 -1.51
N LEU A 33 -21.90 2.97 -2.10
CA LEU A 33 -22.26 2.90 -3.52
C LEU A 33 -21.02 3.10 -4.41
N THR A 34 -20.09 3.92 -3.95
CA THR A 34 -18.85 4.25 -4.67
C THR A 34 -17.69 3.28 -4.41
N ALA A 35 -17.90 2.31 -3.53
CA ALA A 35 -16.92 1.30 -3.14
C ALA A 35 -17.43 -0.11 -3.47
N ALA A 36 -18.32 -0.24 -4.46
CA ALA A 36 -18.91 -1.52 -4.86
C ALA A 36 -19.51 -2.33 -3.69
N GLY A 37 -20.12 -1.64 -2.72
CA GLY A 37 -20.73 -2.25 -1.53
C GLY A 37 -19.77 -2.49 -0.36
N HIS A 38 -18.49 -2.19 -0.50
CA HIS A 38 -17.52 -2.25 0.59
C HIS A 38 -17.56 -0.99 1.46
N ASP A 39 -17.18 -1.11 2.74
CA ASP A 39 -16.97 0.05 3.61
C ASP A 39 -15.57 0.63 3.38
N SER A 40 -15.51 1.84 2.84
CA SER A 40 -14.26 2.58 2.64
C SER A 40 -13.90 3.53 3.78
N THR A 41 -14.72 3.57 4.84
CA THR A 41 -14.49 4.45 6.00
C THR A 41 -13.17 4.08 6.68
N GLY A 42 -12.20 5.00 6.67
CA GLY A 42 -10.90 4.75 7.27
C GLY A 42 -9.97 3.86 6.44
N GLY A 43 -10.33 3.53 5.19
CA GLY A 43 -9.56 2.64 4.32
C GLY A 43 -8.13 3.13 4.06
N GLU A 44 -7.93 4.45 3.89
CA GLU A 44 -6.59 5.05 3.74
C GLU A 44 -5.72 4.79 4.99
N THR A 45 -6.25 4.97 6.20
CA THR A 45 -5.54 4.65 7.45
C THR A 45 -5.27 3.16 7.60
N ALA A 46 -6.22 2.30 7.22
CA ALA A 46 -6.03 0.85 7.25
C ALA A 46 -4.89 0.41 6.30
N ALA A 47 -4.86 0.96 5.09
CA ALA A 47 -3.80 0.67 4.11
C ALA A 47 -2.44 1.21 4.59
N ALA A 48 -2.41 2.40 5.18
CA ALA A 48 -1.19 2.96 5.76
C ALA A 48 -0.64 2.10 6.93
N ARG A 49 -1.52 1.55 7.78
CA ARG A 49 -1.14 0.62 8.84
C ARG A 49 -0.58 -0.68 8.28
N TYR A 50 -1.20 -1.23 7.23
CA TYR A 50 -0.68 -2.41 6.54
C TYR A 50 0.74 -2.18 6.03
N CYS A 51 1.01 -1.06 5.35
CA CYS A 51 2.36 -0.72 4.91
C CYS A 51 3.33 -0.59 6.09
N ALA A 52 2.92 0.02 7.20
CA ALA A 52 3.76 0.15 8.38
C ALA A 52 4.09 -1.21 9.02
N GLU A 53 3.14 -2.15 9.04
CA GLU A 53 3.36 -3.53 9.52
C GLU A 53 4.35 -4.29 8.63
N VAL A 54 4.20 -4.20 7.30
CA VAL A 54 5.13 -4.82 6.34
C VAL A 54 6.54 -4.27 6.51
N LEU A 55 6.68 -2.95 6.61
CA LEU A 55 7.98 -2.31 6.85
C LEU A 55 8.58 -2.72 8.20
N GLY A 56 7.76 -2.78 9.25
CA GLY A 56 8.17 -3.22 10.58
C GLY A 56 8.67 -4.66 10.59
N ALA A 57 8.00 -5.57 9.87
CA ALA A 57 8.44 -6.95 9.69
C ALA A 57 9.80 -7.05 8.96
N ALA A 58 10.09 -6.11 8.07
CA ALA A 58 11.39 -5.97 7.40
C ALA A 58 12.45 -5.21 8.23
N GLY A 59 12.13 -4.82 9.47
CA GLY A 59 13.05 -4.10 10.35
C GLY A 59 13.16 -2.59 10.05
N VAL A 60 12.23 -2.03 9.29
CA VAL A 60 12.13 -0.60 9.00
C VAL A 60 11.03 0.02 9.86
N GLU A 61 11.40 0.90 10.78
CA GLU A 61 10.43 1.64 11.60
C GLU A 61 9.60 2.59 10.72
N ALA A 62 8.29 2.50 10.88
CA ALA A 62 7.30 3.27 10.13
C ALA A 62 6.24 3.84 11.08
N GLU A 63 5.76 5.04 10.75
CA GLU A 63 4.74 5.78 11.48
C GLU A 63 3.50 5.96 10.58
N VAL A 64 2.32 5.90 11.18
CA VAL A 64 1.06 6.26 10.50
C VAL A 64 0.69 7.68 10.92
N LEU A 65 0.63 8.59 9.95
CA LEU A 65 0.34 10.00 10.16
C LEU A 65 -1.06 10.34 9.63
N GLU A 66 -1.97 10.79 10.49
CA GLU A 66 -3.33 11.16 10.11
C GLU A 66 -3.54 12.68 10.16
N ALA A 67 -3.57 13.34 9.00
CA ALA A 67 -3.93 14.75 8.92
C ALA A 67 -5.45 14.98 9.05
N THR A 68 -6.24 13.97 8.69
CA THR A 68 -7.69 13.90 8.88
C THR A 68 -8.01 12.49 9.40
N PRO A 69 -8.92 12.32 10.38
CA PRO A 69 -9.26 11.00 10.90
C PRO A 69 -9.68 10.04 9.77
N GLY A 70 -9.08 8.85 9.74
CA GLY A 70 -9.34 7.84 8.72
C GLY A 70 -8.59 8.03 7.40
N ARG A 71 -7.77 9.09 7.28
CA ARG A 71 -7.00 9.44 6.08
C ARG A 71 -5.49 9.44 6.35
N GLY A 72 -4.98 8.29 6.77
CA GLY A 72 -3.59 8.11 7.19
C GLY A 72 -2.60 7.92 6.04
N SER A 73 -1.36 8.33 6.28
CA SER A 73 -0.20 8.09 5.43
C SER A 73 0.84 7.26 6.17
N CYS A 74 1.49 6.31 5.50
CA CYS A 74 2.65 5.60 6.03
C CYS A 74 3.93 6.41 5.76
N PHE A 75 4.67 6.74 6.81
CA PHE A 75 5.95 7.41 6.72
C PHE A 75 7.04 6.54 7.33
N ALA A 76 8.13 6.32 6.60
CA ALA A 76 9.27 5.57 7.09
C ALA A 76 10.57 6.20 6.64
N ARG A 77 11.63 6.01 7.42
CA ARG A 77 12.97 6.49 7.08
C ARG A 77 14.01 5.43 7.39
N LEU A 78 14.54 4.81 6.33
CA LEU A 78 15.77 4.04 6.41
C LEU A 78 16.97 4.99 6.50
N ARG A 79 17.69 4.95 7.62
CA ARG A 79 18.89 5.77 7.83
C ARG A 79 20.11 5.05 7.28
N ALA A 80 21.08 5.82 6.80
CA ALA A 80 22.41 5.28 6.53
C ALA A 80 23.00 4.66 7.80
N ASP A 81 23.87 3.66 7.63
CA ASP A 81 24.59 3.05 8.73
C ASP A 81 25.38 4.11 9.52
N ALA A 82 25.39 4.00 10.85
CA ALA A 82 26.06 4.95 11.74
C ALA A 82 27.58 5.06 11.48
N ALA A 83 28.20 4.05 10.87
CA ALA A 83 29.60 4.07 10.44
C ALA A 83 29.85 4.97 9.22
N VAL A 84 28.81 5.39 8.49
CA VAL A 84 28.92 6.28 7.34
C VAL A 84 29.10 7.72 7.82
N THR A 85 30.32 8.26 7.67
CA THR A 85 30.70 9.59 8.15
C THR A 85 30.39 10.73 7.18
N ASN A 86 30.08 10.42 5.92
CA ASN A 86 29.68 11.41 4.90
C ASN A 86 28.58 10.80 4.00
N PRO A 87 27.33 10.70 4.51
CA PRO A 87 26.24 10.09 3.76
C PRO A 87 25.84 10.95 2.56
N GLU A 88 25.47 10.28 1.48
CA GLU A 88 24.86 10.92 0.30
C GLU A 88 23.51 11.58 0.65
N PRO A 89 23.03 12.54 -0.17
CA PRO A 89 21.69 13.10 -0.01
C PRO A 89 20.60 12.02 0.00
N PRO A 90 19.51 12.20 0.77
CA PRO A 90 18.43 11.21 0.84
C PRO A 90 17.65 11.14 -0.48
N LEU A 91 17.19 9.94 -0.83
CA LEU A 91 16.18 9.70 -1.85
C LEU A 91 14.80 9.61 -1.19
N VAL A 92 13.79 10.24 -1.81
CA VAL A 92 12.40 10.13 -1.38
C VAL A 92 11.65 9.22 -2.36
N LEU A 93 11.04 8.17 -1.83
CA LEU A 93 10.04 7.37 -2.53
C LEU A 93 8.66 7.87 -2.11
N LEU A 94 7.92 8.44 -3.06
CA LEU A 94 6.60 9.02 -2.80
C LEU A 94 5.55 8.33 -3.67
N SER A 95 4.48 7.88 -3.03
CA SER A 95 3.29 7.31 -3.66
C SER A 95 2.03 7.78 -2.93
N HIS A 96 0.87 7.56 -3.54
CA HIS A 96 -0.43 7.69 -2.87
C HIS A 96 -1.01 6.29 -2.64
N ILE A 97 -1.88 6.16 -1.64
CA ILE A 97 -2.47 4.87 -1.24
C ILE A 97 -3.98 4.83 -1.44
N ASP A 98 -4.59 5.99 -1.70
CA ASP A 98 -6.01 6.12 -1.98
C ASP A 98 -6.32 5.79 -3.44
N VAL A 99 -7.54 5.33 -3.66
CA VAL A 99 -8.04 4.95 -4.97
C VAL A 99 -9.35 5.67 -5.29
N VAL A 100 -9.64 5.77 -6.58
CA VAL A 100 -10.89 6.39 -7.05
C VAL A 100 -12.08 5.44 -6.90
N PRO A 101 -13.31 5.96 -6.80
CA PRO A 101 -14.56 5.20 -6.80
C PRO A 101 -14.69 4.12 -7.88
N VAL A 102 -15.52 3.12 -7.59
CA VAL A 102 -15.90 2.02 -8.48
C VAL A 102 -17.40 1.72 -8.36
N GLU A 103 -18.02 1.46 -9.50
CA GLU A 103 -19.39 0.95 -9.59
C GLU A 103 -19.36 -0.57 -9.75
N ALA A 104 -20.04 -1.32 -8.89
CA ALA A 104 -19.93 -2.78 -8.86
C ALA A 104 -20.33 -3.46 -10.18
N ASP A 105 -21.32 -2.91 -10.88
CA ASP A 105 -21.88 -3.46 -12.12
C ASP A 105 -20.95 -3.30 -13.33
N ALA A 106 -19.97 -2.38 -13.25
CA ALA A 106 -18.96 -2.17 -14.28
C ALA A 106 -17.81 -3.19 -14.20
N TRP A 107 -17.76 -4.01 -13.14
CA TRP A 107 -16.69 -4.99 -12.93
C TRP A 107 -17.15 -6.42 -13.16
N SER A 108 -16.28 -7.22 -13.79
CA SER A 108 -16.49 -8.65 -13.96
C SER A 108 -16.06 -9.48 -12.74
N ARG A 109 -15.42 -8.84 -11.76
CA ARG A 109 -14.88 -9.41 -10.51
C ARG A 109 -15.02 -8.39 -9.38
N ASP A 110 -14.82 -8.80 -8.14
CA ASP A 110 -14.81 -7.85 -7.03
C ASP A 110 -13.63 -6.87 -7.18
N PRO A 111 -13.85 -5.55 -7.32
CA PRO A 111 -12.76 -4.57 -7.42
C PRO A 111 -11.84 -4.55 -6.20
N PHE A 112 -12.29 -5.01 -5.03
CA PHE A 112 -11.47 -5.12 -3.83
C PHE A 112 -11.21 -6.59 -3.44
N GLY A 113 -11.31 -7.52 -4.38
CA GLY A 113 -11.07 -8.95 -4.13
C GLY A 113 -9.58 -9.36 -4.13
N GLY A 114 -8.73 -8.64 -4.87
CA GLY A 114 -7.32 -8.98 -5.04
C GLY A 114 -7.12 -10.39 -5.63
N GLU A 115 -7.93 -10.75 -6.62
CA GLU A 115 -7.95 -12.08 -7.25
C GLU A 115 -6.75 -12.23 -8.22
N LEU A 116 -6.02 -13.35 -8.13
CA LEU A 116 -5.00 -13.71 -9.11
C LEU A 116 -5.58 -14.76 -10.07
N VAL A 117 -5.80 -14.39 -11.32
CA VAL A 117 -6.41 -15.24 -12.34
C VAL A 117 -5.58 -15.20 -13.61
N ASP A 118 -5.16 -16.38 -14.08
CA ASP A 118 -4.36 -16.55 -15.30
C ASP A 118 -3.10 -15.64 -15.34
N GLY A 119 -2.46 -15.46 -14.19
CA GLY A 119 -1.26 -14.62 -14.05
C GLY A 119 -1.52 -13.12 -13.93
N VAL A 120 -2.77 -12.69 -13.82
CA VAL A 120 -3.16 -11.28 -13.67
C VAL A 120 -3.83 -11.05 -12.31
N VAL A 121 -3.37 -10.04 -11.57
CA VAL A 121 -4.07 -9.56 -10.37
C VAL A 121 -5.16 -8.59 -10.79
N TRP A 122 -6.40 -8.87 -10.35
CA TRP A 122 -7.57 -8.04 -10.59
C TRP A 122 -7.91 -7.25 -9.33
N GLY A 123 -8.08 -5.94 -9.49
CA GLY A 123 -8.52 -5.04 -8.44
C GLY A 123 -8.43 -3.56 -8.81
N ARG A 124 -8.98 -2.71 -7.95
CA ARG A 124 -8.85 -1.26 -7.98
C ARG A 124 -7.61 -0.84 -7.19
N GLY A 125 -6.67 -0.18 -7.87
CA GLY A 125 -5.40 0.27 -7.30
C GLY A 125 -4.25 -0.32 -8.09
#